data_AF-A0A8T3WMR1-F1
#
_entry.id   AF-A0A8T3WMR1-F1
#
_cell.length_a   1.000
_cell.length_b   1.000
_cell.length_c   1.000
_cell.angle_alpha   90.00
_cell.angle_beta   90.00
_cell.angle_gamma   90.00
#
_symmetry.space_group_name_H-M   'P 1'
#
loop_
_entity.id
_entity.type
_entity.pdbx_description
1 polymer ?
#
loop_
_entity_poly.entity_id
_entity_poly.type
_entity_poly.pdbx_seq_one_letter_code
_entity_poly.pdbx_strand_id
1 'polypeptide(L)' 'MEEKFLRIIRKTGTSLGINIPTEIIKLLKLKENDMVRVSIEKIKKGGKD' A
#
# COMPACT_ATOMS: atom_id res chain seq x y z
N MET A 1 13.89 -7.41 -7.89
CA MET A 1 12.56 -7.75 -8.43
C MET A 1 11.59 -6.81 -7.74
N GLU A 2 10.80 -6.03 -8.49
CA GLU A 2 9.87 -5.06 -7.92
C GLU A 2 8.48 -5.69 -7.83
N GLU A 3 8.00 -5.96 -6.62
CA GLU A 3 6.64 -6.48 -6.41
C GLU A 3 5.63 -5.34 -6.35
N LYS A 4 4.56 -5.46 -7.14
CA LYS A 4 3.47 -4.47 -7.19
C LYS A 4 2.26 -4.99 -6.42
N PHE A 5 1.72 -4.16 -5.53
CA PHE A 5 0.55 -4.50 -4.72
C PHE A 5 -0.63 -3.58 -5.03
N LEU A 6 -1.80 -4.16 -5.31
CA LEU A 6 -3.04 -3.41 -5.46
C LEU A 6 -3.76 -3.30 -4.13
N ARG A 7 -3.94 -2.08 -3.62
CA ARG A 7 -4.67 -1.84 -2.38
C ARG A 7 -5.61 -0.65 -2.52
N ILE A 8 -6.72 -0.74 -1.79
CA ILE A 8 -7.67 0.37 -1.66
C ILE A 8 -7.16 1.28 -0.56
N ILE A 9 -7.02 2.57 -0.89
CA ILE A 9 -6.71 3.61 0.08
C ILE A 9 -7.91 3.81 1.01
N ARG A 10 -7.68 3.89 2.32
CA ARG A 10 -8.71 4.16 3.34
C ARG A 10 -8.36 5.42 4.13
N LYS A 11 -9.37 6.04 4.73
CA LYS A 11 -9.15 7.15 5.68
C LYS A 11 -8.65 6.60 7.01
N THR A 12 -7.58 7.19 7.54
CA THR A 12 -6.97 6.84 8.84
C THR A 12 -6.70 8.14 9.59
N GLY A 13 -7.55 8.47 10.57
CA GLY A 13 -7.50 9.77 11.25
C GLY A 13 -7.67 10.94 10.27
N THR A 14 -6.69 11.84 10.22
CA THR A 14 -6.61 12.98 9.29
C THR A 14 -5.90 12.67 7.98
N SER A 15 -5.42 11.44 7.79
CA SER A 15 -4.61 11.03 6.63
C SER A 15 -5.27 9.92 5.82
N LEU A 16 -4.66 9.61 4.68
CA LEU A 16 -4.96 8.43 3.88
C LEU A 16 -3.93 7.34 4.19
N GLY A 17 -4.40 6.13 4.39
CA GLY A 17 -3.57 4.97 4.72
C GLY A 17 -3.81 3.81 3.77
N ILE A 18 -2.73 3.06 3.51
CA ILE A 18 -2.78 1.75 2.86
C ILE A 18 -2.37 0.72 3.91
N ASN A 19 -3.19 -0.30 4.12
CA ASN A 19 -2.79 -1.42 4.97
C ASN A 19 -1.76 -2.28 4.24
N ILE A 20 -0.62 -2.49 4.88
CA ILE A 20 0.39 -3.47 4.44
C ILE A 20 0.04 -4.81 5.10
N PRO A 21 -0.27 -5.87 4.34
CA PRO A 21 -0.52 -7.21 4.86
C PRO A 21 0.61 -7.73 5.73
N THR A 22 0.27 -8.55 6.71
CA THR A 22 1.22 -9.16 7.65
C THR A 22 2.25 -10.05 6.95
N GLU A 23 1.88 -10.69 5.85
CA GLU A 23 2.79 -11.50 5.03
C GLU A 23 3.91 -10.66 4.43
N ILE A 24 3.58 -9.46 3.93
CA ILE A 24 4.57 -8.52 3.36
C ILE A 24 5.46 -7.95 4.48
N ILE A 25 4.86 -7.60 5.62
CA ILE A 25 5.62 -7.13 6.80
C ILE A 25 6.66 -8.17 7.22
N LYS A 26 6.27 -9.45 7.29
CA LYS A 26 7.15 -10.56 7.63
C LYS A 26 8.22 -10.80 6.56
N LEU A 27 7.83 -10.81 5.29
CA LEU A 27 8.72 -11.06 4.15
C LEU A 27 9.82 -10.00 4.08
N LEU A 28 9.44 -8.72 4.19
CA LEU A 28 10.36 -7.58 4.10
C LEU A 28 10.98 -7.20 5.45
N LYS A 29 10.62 -7.89 6.53
CA LYS A 29 11.06 -7.64 7.92
C LYS A 29 10.87 -6.19 8.36
N LEU A 30 9.76 -5.57 7.93
CA LEU A 30 9.43 -4.19 8.25
C LEU A 30 9.16 -4.03 9.75
N LYS A 31 9.62 -2.92 10.30
CA LYS A 31 9.43 -2.52 11.70
C LYS A 31 8.87 -1.11 11.80
N GLU A 32 8.37 -0.76 12.97
CA GLU A 32 8.03 0.63 13.27
C GLU A 32 9.26 1.52 13.06
N ASN A 33 9.03 2.69 12.47
CA ASN A 33 10.05 3.69 12.10
C ASN A 33 10.97 3.35 10.92
N ASP A 34 10.79 2.20 10.26
CA ASP A 34 11.49 1.94 9.00
C ASP A 34 11.01 2.92 7.91
N MET A 35 11.97 3.44 7.13
CA MET A 35 11.67 4.28 5.98
C MET A 35 11.43 3.40 4.76
N VAL A 36 10.28 3.59 4.10
CA VAL A 36 9.92 2.88 2.87
C VAL A 36 9.76 3.84 1.71
N ARG A 37 10.24 3.44 0.53
CA ARG A 37 9.94 4.15 -0.71
C ARG A 37 8.59 3.69 -1.23
N VAL A 38 7.70 4.65 -1.52
CA VAL A 38 6.34 4.37 -2.02
C VAL A 38 6.18 4.96 -3.41
N SER A 39 5.83 4.10 -4.38
CA SER A 39 5.39 4.49 -5.72
C SER A 39 3.87 4.33 -5.80
N ILE A 40 3.14 5.38 -6.17
CA ILE A 40 1.67 5.37 -6.20
C ILE A 40 1.19 5.50 -7.65
N GLU A 41 0.38 4.55 -8.09
CA GLU A 41 -0.32 4.57 -9.38
C GLU A 41 -1.82 4.49 -9.15
N LYS A 42 -2.58 5.47 -9.67
CA LYS A 42 -4.04 5.48 -9.54
C LYS A 42 -4.67 4.66 -10.66
N ILE A 43 -5.28 3.54 -10.29
CA ILE A 43 -6.00 2.69 -11.25
C ILE A 43 -7.48 3.05 -11.23
N LYS A 44 -8.08 3.22 -12.41
CA LYS A 44 -9.54 3.34 -12.54
C LYS A 44 -10.16 1.97 -12.24
N LYS A 45 -10.95 1.87 -11.18
CA LYS A 45 -11.81 0.70 -10.96
C LYS A 45 -12.81 0.70 -12.13
N GLY A 46 -12.76 -0.34 -12.98
CA GLY A 46 -13.40 -0.37 -14.29
C GLY A 46 -14.73 0.38 -14.35
N GLY A 47 -14.74 1.50 -15.07
CA GLY A 47 -15.96 2.10 -15.58
C GLY A 47 -16.31 1.37 -16.86
N LYS A 48 -17.44 0.67 -16.86
CA LYS A 48 -18.21 0.53 -18.10
C LYS A 48 -18.77 1.92 -18.37
N ASP A 49 -18.15 2.62 -19.32
CA ASP A 49 -18.80 3.56 -20.22
C ASP A 49 -18.36 3.17 -21.62
#